data_AF-A0A3A0FV32-F1
#
_entry.id   AF-A0A3A0FV32-F1
#
_cell.length_a   1.000
_cell.length_b   1.000
_cell.length_c   1.000
_cell.angle_alpha   90.00
_cell.angle_beta   90.00
_cell.angle_gamma   90.00
#
_symmetry.space_group_name_H-M   'P 1'
#
loop_
_entity.id
_entity.type
_entity.pdbx_description
1 polymer ?
#
loop_
_entity_poly.entity_id
_entity_poly.type
_entity_poly.pdbx_seq_one_letter_code
_entity_poly.pdbx_strand_id
1 'polypeptide(L)'
;ALGGWLGAVAAGAPRKAVEDHRAWAYFADRFGVVLVAALEPLPGIAPTTRHLGAVVERMRAEGVGLVLSTAYFSPAHAERVAKQTGARVVPLAHQVGSRPGADDYLATVDFNVRALLGAP
;
A
#
# COMPACT_ATOMS: atom_id res chain seq x y z
N ALA A 1 10.82 13.05 -21.85
CA ALA A 1 9.96 12.82 -20.67
C ALA A 1 10.27 11.43 -20.10
N LEU A 2 9.98 11.18 -18.82
CA LEU A 2 10.11 9.84 -18.22
C LEU A 2 9.14 8.87 -18.90
N GLY A 3 9.58 7.63 -19.18
CA GLY A 3 8.77 6.55 -19.71
C GLY A 3 8.60 5.39 -18.71
N GLY A 4 8.05 4.27 -19.16
CA GLY A 4 7.87 3.06 -18.34
C GLY A 4 7.08 3.31 -17.05
N TRP A 5 7.41 2.60 -15.98
CA TRP A 5 6.70 2.68 -14.70
C TRP A 5 6.66 4.09 -14.11
N LEU A 6 7.77 4.83 -14.19
CA LEU A 6 7.83 6.19 -13.63
C LEU A 6 6.96 7.17 -14.41
N GLY A 7 6.97 7.07 -15.74
CA GLY A 7 6.08 7.88 -16.58
C GLY A 7 4.61 7.59 -16.27
N ALA A 8 4.24 6.32 -16.12
CA ALA A 8 2.89 5.91 -15.78
C ALA A 8 2.44 6.42 -14.41
N VAL A 9 3.30 6.36 -13.39
CA VAL A 9 2.98 6.84 -12.05
C VAL A 9 2.94 8.37 -11.98
N ALA A 10 3.87 9.05 -12.63
CA ALA A 10 3.98 10.52 -12.64
C ALA A 10 2.83 11.21 -13.40
N ALA A 11 2.12 10.50 -14.29
CA ALA A 11 0.94 11.03 -14.97
C ALA A 11 -0.27 11.23 -14.02
N GLY A 12 -0.26 10.61 -12.83
CA GLY A 12 -1.30 10.77 -11.81
C GLY A 12 -0.93 11.73 -10.70
N ALA A 13 -1.90 12.07 -9.86
CA ALA A 13 -1.65 12.85 -8.64
C ALA A 13 -0.81 12.06 -7.61
N PRO A 14 -0.02 12.74 -6.76
CA PRO A 14 0.65 12.11 -5.62
C PRO A 14 -0.33 11.32 -4.76
N ARG A 15 0.10 10.15 -4.29
CA ARG A 15 -0.76 9.23 -3.53
C ARG A 15 -0.33 9.20 -2.09
N LYS A 16 -1.27 9.29 -1.16
CA LYS A 16 -1.03 8.99 0.26
C LYS A 16 -1.53 7.59 0.57
N ALA A 17 -0.76 6.85 1.36
CA ALA A 17 -1.11 5.51 1.78
C ALA A 17 -0.79 5.26 3.25
N VAL A 18 -1.49 4.32 3.85
CA VAL A 18 -0.98 3.56 5.00
C VAL A 18 -0.53 2.19 4.51
N GLU A 19 0.33 1.53 5.27
CA GLU A 19 0.79 0.17 4.99
C GLU A 19 0.33 -0.79 6.09
N ASP A 20 0.10 -2.06 5.76
CA ASP A 20 -0.19 -3.09 6.77
C ASP A 20 0.98 -3.28 7.73
N HIS A 21 2.21 -3.29 7.20
CA HIS A 21 3.47 -3.39 7.91
C HIS A 21 4.52 -2.55 7.18
N ARG A 22 5.55 -2.11 7.91
CA ARG A 22 6.66 -1.30 7.40
C ARG A 22 7.54 -2.06 6.40
N ALA A 23 7.09 -2.13 5.14
CA ALA A 23 7.75 -2.87 4.08
C ALA A 23 7.97 -2.02 2.81
N TRP A 24 7.31 -0.87 2.68
CA TRP A 24 7.17 -0.22 1.38
C TRP A 24 7.98 1.06 1.21
N ALA A 25 8.88 1.40 2.12
CA ALA A 25 9.62 2.67 2.09
C ALA A 25 10.30 2.96 0.74
N TYR A 26 11.04 1.98 0.18
CA TYR A 26 11.72 2.15 -1.11
C TYR A 26 10.75 2.23 -2.30
N PHE A 27 9.73 1.39 -2.31
CA PHE A 27 8.70 1.44 -3.36
C PHE A 27 7.97 2.79 -3.34
N ALA A 28 7.63 3.25 -2.14
CA ALA A 28 6.93 4.50 -1.91
C ALA A 28 7.76 5.71 -2.36
N ASP A 29 9.02 5.79 -1.95
CA ASP A 29 9.95 6.82 -2.40
C ASP A 29 10.11 6.82 -3.92
N ARG A 30 10.32 5.63 -4.50
CA ARG A 30 10.53 5.46 -5.95
C ARG A 30 9.34 5.90 -6.80
N PHE A 31 8.12 5.68 -6.31
CA PHE A 31 6.87 5.90 -7.04
C PHE A 31 6.01 7.03 -6.46
N GLY A 32 6.60 7.91 -5.64
CA GLY A 32 5.92 9.11 -5.14
C GLY A 32 4.68 8.82 -4.29
N VAL A 33 4.72 7.76 -3.48
CA VAL A 33 3.71 7.45 -2.47
C VAL A 33 4.17 8.00 -1.12
N VAL A 34 3.32 8.77 -0.45
CA VAL A 34 3.58 9.26 0.90
C VAL A 34 2.97 8.28 1.90
N LEU A 35 3.83 7.57 2.64
CA LEU A 35 3.42 6.67 3.72
C LEU A 35 3.10 7.47 4.98
N VAL A 36 1.87 7.37 5.46
CA VAL A 36 1.36 8.16 6.58
C VAL A 36 1.46 7.40 7.91
N ALA A 37 1.11 6.11 7.91
CA ALA A 37 1.16 5.24 9.09
C ALA A 37 1.22 3.77 8.69
N ALA A 38 1.55 2.91 9.66
CA ALA A 38 1.43 1.47 9.54
C ALA A 38 0.26 0.96 10.40
N LEU A 39 -0.49 -0.02 9.89
CA LEU A 39 -1.53 -0.71 10.64
C LEU A 39 -0.89 -1.48 11.79
N GLU A 40 0.17 -2.22 11.51
CA GLU A 40 1.02 -2.79 12.55
C GLU A 40 1.87 -1.70 13.21
N PRO A 41 1.74 -1.45 14.53
CA PRO A 41 2.47 -0.39 15.20
C PRO A 41 3.98 -0.63 15.24
N LEU A 42 4.39 -1.89 15.39
CA LEU A 42 5.79 -2.32 15.47
C LEU A 42 5.93 -3.74 14.89
N PRO A 43 7.08 -4.08 14.28
CA PRO A 43 7.31 -5.41 13.72
C PRO A 43 6.97 -6.55 14.68
N GLY A 44 6.03 -7.40 14.28
CA GLY A 44 5.57 -8.57 15.03
C GLY A 44 4.54 -8.27 16.12
N ILE A 45 4.11 -7.02 16.29
CA ILE A 45 3.13 -6.62 17.30
C ILE A 45 1.78 -6.39 16.65
N ALA A 46 0.82 -7.27 16.92
CA ALA A 46 -0.53 -7.15 16.38
C ALA A 46 -1.19 -5.81 16.75
N PRO A 47 -1.96 -5.21 15.82
CA PRO A 47 -2.61 -3.93 16.07
C PRO A 47 -3.75 -4.05 17.09
N THR A 48 -3.87 -3.04 17.95
CA THR A 48 -5.01 -2.90 18.85
C THR A 48 -6.13 -2.08 18.19
N THR A 49 -7.38 -2.25 18.64
CA THR A 49 -8.51 -1.43 18.19
C THR A 49 -8.25 0.07 18.37
N ARG A 50 -7.61 0.46 19.48
CA ARG A 50 -7.25 1.85 19.76
C ARG A 50 -6.26 2.39 18.73
N HIS A 51 -5.22 1.62 18.39
CA HIS A 51 -4.24 1.99 17.38
C HIS A 51 -4.88 2.16 16.00
N LEU A 52 -5.68 1.18 15.57
CA LEU A 52 -6.38 1.25 14.27
C LEU A 52 -7.35 2.44 14.21
N GLY A 53 -8.03 2.78 15.32
CA GLY A 53 -8.84 3.98 15.42
C GLY A 53 -8.05 5.26 15.18
N ALA A 54 -6.87 5.39 15.80
CA ALA A 54 -5.99 6.54 15.57
C ALA A 54 -5.50 6.62 14.11
N VAL A 55 -5.20 5.48 13.48
CA VAL A 55 -4.84 5.43 12.05
C VAL A 55 -6.01 5.89 11.18
N VAL A 56 -7.23 5.42 11.44
CA VAL A 56 -8.45 5.82 10.70
C VAL A 56 -8.68 7.34 10.78
N GLU A 57 -8.59 7.92 11.98
CA GLU A 57 -8.76 9.36 12.16
C GLU A 57 -7.68 10.16 11.41
N ARG A 58 -6.43 9.69 11.46
CA ARG A 58 -5.34 10.31 10.70
C ARG A 58 -5.55 10.20 9.20
N MET A 59 -6.01 9.05 8.70
CA MET A 59 -6.33 8.86 7.28
C MET A 59 -7.39 9.85 6.80
N ARG A 60 -8.45 10.05 7.59
CA ARG A 60 -9.51 11.03 7.28
C ARG A 60 -8.96 12.45 7.26
N ALA A 61 -8.21 12.84 8.31
CA ALA A 61 -7.66 14.18 8.44
C ALA A 61 -6.67 14.54 7.31
N GLU A 62 -5.88 13.58 6.85
CA GLU A 62 -4.86 13.81 5.83
C GLU A 62 -5.30 13.46 4.39
N GLY A 63 -6.52 12.97 4.20
CA GLY A 63 -7.04 12.55 2.89
C GLY A 63 -6.33 11.33 2.31
N VAL A 64 -6.02 10.34 3.15
CA VAL A 64 -5.32 9.11 2.76
C VAL A 64 -6.29 8.13 2.10
N GLY A 65 -6.06 7.84 0.81
CA GLY A 65 -6.97 7.04 0.00
C GLY A 65 -6.57 5.58 -0.20
N LEU A 66 -5.40 5.15 0.29
CA LEU A 66 -4.84 3.82 0.01
C LEU A 66 -4.41 3.07 1.28
N VAL A 67 -4.57 1.76 1.26
CA VAL A 67 -3.98 0.81 2.22
C VAL A 67 -3.15 -0.20 1.46
N LEU A 68 -1.82 -0.13 1.56
CA LEU A 68 -0.92 -1.11 0.95
C LEU A 68 -0.91 -2.39 1.77
N SER A 69 -1.13 -3.55 1.14
CA SER A 69 -1.12 -4.84 1.84
C SER A 69 -0.17 -5.84 1.22
N THR A 70 0.57 -6.52 2.07
CA THR A 70 1.41 -7.66 1.72
C THR A 70 0.57 -8.92 1.49
N ALA A 71 1.16 -9.95 0.89
CA ALA A 71 0.49 -11.22 0.65
C ALA A 71 0.54 -12.19 1.83
N TYR A 72 1.40 -11.94 2.83
CA TYR A 72 1.62 -12.86 3.94
C TYR A 72 0.75 -12.54 5.17
N PHE A 73 0.32 -11.29 5.34
CA PHE A 73 -0.59 -10.91 6.43
C PHE A 73 -2.06 -11.14 6.06
N SER A 74 -2.88 -11.36 7.09
CA SER A 74 -4.33 -11.40 6.94
C SER A 74 -4.86 -10.03 6.48
N PRO A 75 -5.71 -9.98 5.44
CA PRO A 75 -6.24 -8.72 4.92
C PRO A 75 -7.27 -8.06 5.86
N ALA A 76 -7.72 -8.75 6.91
CA ALA A 76 -8.84 -8.31 7.75
C ALA A 76 -8.64 -6.92 8.39
N HIS A 77 -7.42 -6.56 8.79
CA HIS A 77 -7.13 -5.22 9.33
C HIS A 77 -7.21 -4.15 8.24
N ALA A 78 -6.62 -4.42 7.07
CA ALA A 78 -6.66 -3.52 5.93
C ALA A 78 -8.09 -3.30 5.43
N GLU A 79 -8.89 -4.37 5.31
CA GLU A 79 -10.30 -4.32 4.90
C GLU A 79 -11.16 -3.54 5.89
N ARG A 80 -10.94 -3.74 7.20
CA ARG A 80 -11.66 -2.99 8.25
C ARG A 80 -11.37 -1.50 8.16
N VAL A 81 -10.11 -1.11 8.03
CA VAL A 81 -9.69 0.28 7.91
C VAL A 81 -10.22 0.89 6.61
N ALA A 82 -10.14 0.16 5.49
CA ALA A 82 -10.72 0.56 4.21
C ALA A 82 -12.23 0.82 4.31
N LYS A 83 -12.98 -0.08 4.94
CA LYS A 83 -14.44 0.09 5.17
C LYS A 83 -14.77 1.35 5.98
N GLN A 84 -13.91 1.74 6.92
CA GLN A 84 -14.14 2.92 7.77
C GLN A 84 -13.71 4.24 7.11
N THR A 85 -12.80 4.19 6.14
CA THR A 85 -12.18 5.38 5.52
C THR A 85 -12.61 5.61 4.08
N GLY A 86 -13.16 4.59 3.42
CA GLY A 86 -13.37 4.58 1.97
C GLY A 86 -12.08 4.36 1.17
N ALA A 87 -10.95 4.08 1.83
CA ALA A 87 -9.68 3.83 1.16
C ALA A 87 -9.73 2.52 0.35
N ARG A 88 -8.97 2.48 -0.74
CA ARG A 88 -8.79 1.27 -1.55
C ARG A 88 -7.64 0.43 -0.97
N VAL A 89 -7.89 -0.86 -0.76
CA VAL A 89 -6.82 -1.81 -0.44
C VAL A 89 -6.04 -2.11 -1.73
N VAL A 90 -4.71 -1.97 -1.67
CA VAL A 90 -3.79 -2.23 -2.77
C VAL A 90 -2.97 -3.47 -2.43
N PRO A 91 -3.32 -4.65 -2.99
CA PRO A 91 -2.59 -5.87 -2.74
C PRO A 91 -1.26 -5.84 -3.50
N LEU A 92 -0.15 -5.71 -2.78
CA LEU A 92 1.20 -5.68 -3.35
C LEU A 92 1.92 -7.02 -3.13
N ALA A 93 2.72 -7.42 -4.11
CA ALA A 93 3.66 -8.53 -4.04
C ALA A 93 4.94 -8.06 -3.33
N HIS A 94 5.22 -8.66 -2.16
CA HIS A 94 6.38 -8.30 -1.33
C HIS A 94 7.66 -9.03 -1.76
N GLN A 95 7.51 -10.10 -2.55
CA GLN A 95 8.59 -10.88 -3.14
C GLN A 95 8.09 -11.61 -4.39
N VAL A 96 9.03 -12.12 -5.19
CA VAL A 96 8.74 -12.97 -6.35
C VAL A 96 7.88 -14.16 -5.94
N GLY A 97 6.86 -14.47 -6.72
CA GLY A 97 5.92 -15.57 -6.48
C GLY A 97 4.93 -15.32 -5.33
N SER A 98 4.99 -14.18 -4.63
CA SER A 98 4.06 -13.92 -3.52
C SER A 98 2.63 -13.62 -3.96
N ARG A 99 2.42 -13.31 -5.24
CA ARG A 99 1.10 -13.16 -5.87
C ARG A 99 1.14 -13.69 -7.31
N PRO A 100 0.01 -14.18 -7.85
CA PRO A 100 -0.09 -14.54 -9.26
C PRO A 100 0.31 -13.38 -10.18
N GLY A 101 1.20 -13.64 -11.15
CA GLY A 101 1.70 -12.62 -12.09
C GLY A 101 2.93 -11.84 -11.60
N ALA A 102 3.43 -12.12 -10.39
CA ALA A 102 4.68 -11.59 -9.86
C ALA A 102 5.81 -12.62 -9.97
N ASP A 103 5.97 -13.23 -11.14
CA ASP A 103 6.73 -14.48 -11.34
C ASP A 103 8.26 -14.30 -11.39
N ASP A 104 8.72 -13.06 -11.61
CA ASP A 104 10.10 -12.64 -11.48
C ASP A 104 10.20 -11.24 -10.85
N TYR A 105 11.42 -10.73 -10.68
CA TYR A 105 11.64 -9.43 -10.05
C TYR A 105 10.99 -8.27 -10.83
N LEU A 106 11.13 -8.23 -12.15
CA LEU A 106 10.55 -7.16 -12.97
C LEU A 106 9.02 -7.28 -13.01
N ALA A 107 8.50 -8.50 -13.10
CA ALA A 107 7.07 -8.79 -13.01
C ALA A 107 6.49 -8.38 -11.66
N THR A 108 7.24 -8.55 -10.55
CA THR A 108 6.85 -8.08 -9.21
C THR A 108 6.73 -6.55 -9.17
N VAL A 109 7.69 -5.83 -9.75
CA VAL A 109 7.62 -4.36 -9.83
C VAL A 109 6.46 -3.92 -10.71
N ASP A 110 6.28 -4.55 -11.88
CA ASP A 110 5.18 -4.26 -12.80
C ASP A 110 3.80 -4.48 -12.16
N PHE A 111 3.63 -5.63 -11.51
CA PHE A 111 2.43 -5.98 -10.74
C PHE A 111 2.12 -4.90 -9.69
N ASN A 112 3.12 -4.51 -8.90
CA ASN A 112 2.94 -3.52 -7.83
C ASN A 112 2.58 -2.13 -8.39
N VAL A 113 3.19 -1.73 -9.50
CA VAL A 113 2.88 -0.46 -10.18
C VAL A 113 1.45 -0.49 -10.73
N ARG A 114 1.03 -1.56 -11.39
CA ARG A 114 -0.35 -1.72 -11.88
C ARG A 114 -1.37 -1.68 -10.75
N ALA A 115 -1.14 -2.43 -9.69
CA ALA A 115 -1.99 -2.43 -8.50
C ALA A 115 -2.11 -1.03 -7.87
N LEU A 116 -0.99 -0.29 -7.78
CA LEU A 116 -0.97 1.09 -7.29
C LEU A 116 -1.81 2.01 -8.19
N LEU A 117 -1.73 1.85 -9.50
CA LEU A 117 -2.49 2.62 -10.49
C LEU A 117 -3.97 2.22 -10.57
N GLY A 118 -4.36 1.11 -9.94
CA GLY A 118 -5.73 0.59 -10.01
C GLY A 118 -6.05 -0.12 -11.32
N ALA A 119 -5.02 -0.49 -12.08
CA ALA A 119 -5.13 -1.41 -13.20
C ALA A 119 -5.09 -2.85 -12.68
N PRO A 120 -5.87 -3.78 -13.26
CA PRO A 120 -5.79 -5.20 -12.94
C PRO A 120 -4.40 -5.79 -13.23
#